data_AF-A0A2W6CPE1-F1
#
_entry.id   AF-A0A2W6CPE1-F1
#
_cell.length_a   1.000
_cell.length_b   1.000
_cell.length_c   1.000
_cell.angle_alpha   90.00
_cell.angle_beta   90.00
_cell.angle_gamma   90.00
#
_symmetry.space_group_name_H-M   'P 1'
#
loop_
_entity.id
_entity.type
_entity.pdbx_description
1 polymer ?
#
loop_
_entity_poly.entity_id
_entity_poly.type
_entity_poly.pdbx_seq_one_letter_code
_entity_poly.pdbx_strand_id
1 'polypeptide(L)'
;TEHHTAGGMTRWLPYLAELQPEFFCEVSPELAAERHLEHQGWASVITARGVIEARVLVTERMAPLQVQGRTLHQIGLPYHWGANGYTTGDSANELASIALDPNVHIQEVKALTADIRPGRRPRGAARGRLVADYQRRAGITAETGTALR
;
A
#
# COMPACT_ATOMS: atom_id res chain seq x y z
N THR A 1 -10.47 10.48 4.74
CA THR A 1 -10.06 11.09 3.47
C THR A 1 -11.22 11.77 2.83
N GLU A 2 -11.02 13.02 2.39
CA GLU A 2 -12.04 13.87 1.77
C GLU A 2 -12.10 13.65 0.25
N HIS A 3 -11.23 12.80 -0.31
CA HIS A 3 -11.24 12.45 -1.72
C HIS A 3 -12.26 11.37 -2.06
N HIS A 4 -12.75 11.41 -3.30
CA HIS A 4 -13.79 10.52 -3.81
C HIS A 4 -13.22 9.57 -4.87
N THR A 5 -13.57 8.28 -4.78
CA THR A 5 -13.17 7.20 -5.71
C THR A 5 -11.67 7.19 -6.03
N ALA A 6 -11.21 7.21 -7.28
CA ALA A 6 -9.78 7.27 -7.61
C ALA A 6 -9.18 8.69 -7.46
N GLY A 7 -9.94 9.63 -6.90
CA GLY A 7 -9.59 11.05 -6.77
C GLY A 7 -9.58 11.81 -8.09
N GLY A 8 -10.10 11.23 -9.17
CA GLY A 8 -10.07 11.81 -10.53
C GLY A 8 -10.76 13.17 -10.63
N MET A 9 -11.72 13.45 -9.75
CA MET A 9 -12.32 14.79 -9.59
C MET A 9 -11.67 15.55 -8.44
N THR A 10 -11.63 14.95 -7.26
CA THR A 10 -11.33 15.68 -6.01
C THR A 10 -9.87 16.11 -5.87
N ARG A 11 -8.91 15.45 -6.53
CA ARG A 11 -7.49 15.87 -6.51
C ARG A 11 -7.22 17.12 -7.35
N TRP A 12 -8.19 17.55 -8.14
CA TRP A 12 -8.17 18.80 -8.91
C TRP A 12 -8.96 19.93 -8.23
N LEU A 13 -9.49 19.71 -7.02
CA LEU A 13 -10.16 20.75 -6.25
C LEU A 13 -9.17 21.29 -5.22
N PRO A 14 -8.78 22.58 -5.30
CA PRO A 14 -7.68 23.12 -4.50
C PRO A 14 -7.96 23.00 -2.99
N TYR A 15 -9.19 23.25 -2.54
CA TYR A 15 -9.54 23.14 -1.12
C TYR A 15 -9.44 21.70 -0.60
N LEU A 16 -9.79 20.69 -1.40
CA LEU A 16 -9.64 19.30 -0.97
C LEU A 16 -8.18 18.86 -1.01
N ALA A 17 -7.41 19.35 -1.99
CA ALA A 17 -5.98 19.10 -2.06
C ALA A 17 -5.22 19.78 -0.91
N GLU A 18 -5.68 20.92 -0.42
CA GLU A 18 -5.14 21.58 0.78
C GLU A 18 -5.40 20.76 2.05
N LEU A 19 -6.59 20.18 2.20
CA LEU A 19 -6.93 19.32 3.33
C LEU A 19 -6.12 18.01 3.33
N GLN A 20 -5.89 17.41 2.16
CA GLN A 20 -5.13 16.16 2.00
C GLN A 20 -4.10 16.25 0.86
N PRO A 21 -2.94 16.84 1.13
CA PRO A 21 -1.95 17.15 0.11
C PRO A 21 -1.06 15.97 -0.30
N GLU A 22 -1.04 14.90 0.48
CA GLU A 22 -0.12 13.79 0.26
C GLU A 22 -0.82 12.44 0.48
N PHE A 23 -0.49 11.46 -0.36
CA PHE A 23 -0.86 10.07 -0.13
C PHE A 23 -0.18 9.54 1.14
N PHE A 24 -0.93 8.86 2.00
CA PHE A 24 -0.47 8.42 3.31
C PHE A 24 -0.84 6.97 3.62
N CYS A 25 -0.15 6.38 4.58
CA CYS A 25 -0.46 5.07 5.16
C CYS A 25 -0.69 5.19 6.66
N GLU A 26 -1.74 4.54 7.16
CA GLU A 26 -2.05 4.47 8.58
C GLU A 26 -1.41 3.23 9.20
N VAL A 27 -0.68 3.43 10.29
CA VAL A 27 0.01 2.34 11.01
C VAL A 27 -0.18 2.50 12.51
N SER A 28 -0.17 1.39 13.24
CA SER A 28 -0.22 1.41 14.70
C SER A 28 1.12 1.89 15.29
N PRO A 29 1.15 2.44 16.52
CA PRO A 29 2.39 2.78 17.20
C PRO A 29 3.37 1.61 17.32
N GLU A 30 2.86 0.38 17.51
CA GLU A 30 3.68 -0.84 17.62
C GLU A 30 4.34 -1.19 16.29
N LEU A 31 3.60 -1.15 15.18
CA LEU A 31 4.19 -1.38 13.85
C LEU A 31 5.24 -0.31 13.53
N ALA A 32 4.94 0.95 13.86
CA ALA A 32 5.87 2.05 13.66
C ALA A 32 7.17 1.84 14.43
N ALA A 33 7.09 1.42 15.70
CA ALA A 33 8.25 1.10 16.52
C ALA A 33 9.04 -0.10 15.95
N GLU A 34 8.37 -1.20 15.60
CA GLU A 34 9.01 -2.42 15.08
C GLU A 34 9.72 -2.19 13.73
N ARG A 35 9.15 -1.34 12.87
CA ARG A 35 9.68 -1.06 11.52
C ARG A 35 10.43 0.26 11.43
N HIS A 36 10.67 0.94 12.55
CA HIS A 36 11.36 2.22 12.61
C HIS A 36 10.75 3.29 11.69
N LEU A 37 9.42 3.39 11.71
CA LEU A 37 8.66 4.38 10.93
C LEU A 37 8.45 5.65 11.76
N GLU A 38 8.73 6.79 11.15
CA GLU A 38 8.54 8.10 11.77
C GLU A 38 7.20 8.71 11.35
N HIS A 39 6.40 9.21 12.29
CA HIS A 39 5.16 9.92 11.98
C HIS A 39 5.45 11.15 11.08
N GLN A 40 4.68 11.34 10.02
CA GLN A 40 4.91 12.28 8.91
C GLN A 40 6.18 12.02 8.07
N GLY A 41 6.97 11.00 8.41
CA GLY A 41 8.03 10.47 7.58
C GLY A 41 7.51 9.77 6.33
N TRP A 42 8.43 9.24 5.52
CA TRP A 42 8.09 8.42 4.35
C TRP A 42 8.21 6.93 4.67
N ALA A 43 7.34 6.14 4.07
CA ALA A 43 7.47 4.69 4.03
C ALA A 43 7.26 4.16 2.62
N SER A 44 7.95 3.06 2.31
CA SER A 44 7.73 2.26 1.12
C SER A 44 6.92 1.02 1.49
N VAL A 45 5.83 0.76 0.78
CA VAL A 45 5.00 -0.43 0.95
C VAL A 45 5.23 -1.33 -0.27
N ILE A 46 5.58 -2.59 -0.02
CA ILE A 46 6.04 -3.52 -1.05
C ILE A 46 5.17 -4.78 -1.04
N THR A 47 4.71 -5.18 -2.22
CA THR A 47 4.14 -6.50 -2.47
C THR A 47 4.88 -7.18 -3.62
N ALA A 48 4.51 -8.42 -3.93
CA ALA A 48 4.97 -9.09 -5.14
C ALA A 48 4.55 -8.38 -6.44
N ARG A 49 3.55 -7.48 -6.39
CA ARG A 49 3.05 -6.74 -7.54
C ARG A 49 3.79 -5.43 -7.78
N GLY A 50 4.18 -4.74 -6.72
CA GLY A 50 4.71 -3.40 -6.85
C GLY A 50 5.28 -2.85 -5.55
N VAL A 51 5.77 -1.63 -5.66
CA VAL A 51 6.18 -0.82 -4.52
C VAL A 51 5.65 0.61 -4.71
N ILE A 52 5.03 1.12 -3.65
CA ILE A 52 4.53 2.49 -3.55
C ILE A 52 5.22 3.21 -2.39
N GLU A 53 5.16 4.54 -2.36
CA GLU A 53 5.56 5.33 -1.20
C GLU A 53 4.40 6.16 -0.67
N ALA A 54 4.34 6.33 0.64
CA ALA A 54 3.31 7.10 1.32
C ALA A 54 3.88 7.82 2.56
N ARG A 55 3.23 8.90 2.98
CA ARG A 55 3.49 9.53 4.28
C ARG A 55 2.96 8.66 5.41
N VAL A 56 3.71 8.55 6.49
CA VAL A 56 3.33 7.72 7.63
C VAL A 56 2.40 8.50 8.56
N LEU A 57 1.20 7.98 8.78
CA LEU A 57 0.28 8.43 9.82
C LEU A 57 0.26 7.38 10.93
N VAL A 58 1.11 7.56 11.94
CA VAL A 58 1.06 6.75 13.18
C VAL A 58 -0.20 7.14 13.95
N THR A 59 -1.06 6.17 14.26
CA THR A 59 -2.34 6.42 14.93
C THR A 59 -2.82 5.22 15.73
N GLU A 60 -3.43 5.46 16.89
CA GLU A 60 -4.04 4.43 17.75
C GLU A 60 -5.33 3.82 17.17
N ARG A 61 -5.88 4.42 16.09
CA ARG A 61 -7.04 3.85 15.37
C ARG A 61 -6.72 2.52 14.69
N MET A 62 -5.45 2.25 14.44
CA MET A 62 -4.97 0.99 13.89
C MET A 62 -4.58 0.06 15.04
N ALA A 63 -5.27 -1.06 15.20
CA ALA A 63 -4.96 -2.07 16.21
C ALA A 63 -4.27 -3.30 15.58
N PRO A 64 -3.15 -3.78 16.15
CA PRO A 64 -2.63 -5.10 15.83
C PRO A 64 -3.65 -6.20 16.19
N LEU A 65 -3.69 -7.26 15.38
CA LEU A 65 -4.56 -8.40 15.59
C LEU A 65 -3.76 -9.57 16.18
N GLN A 66 -4.39 -10.39 17.03
CA GLN A 66 -3.82 -11.65 17.49
C GLN A 66 -4.44 -12.80 16.71
N VAL A 67 -3.65 -13.47 15.88
CA VAL A 67 -4.09 -14.55 15.00
C VAL A 67 -3.17 -15.75 15.21
N GLN A 68 -3.73 -16.86 15.69
CA GLN A 68 -2.98 -18.11 15.93
C GLN A 68 -1.72 -17.90 16.79
N GLY A 69 -1.82 -17.08 17.84
CA GLY A 69 -0.71 -16.77 18.74
C GLY A 69 0.36 -15.83 18.16
N ARG A 70 0.09 -15.21 17.00
CA ARG A 70 0.98 -14.24 16.36
C ARG A 70 0.32 -12.88 16.29
N THR A 71 1.11 -11.84 16.53
CA THR A 71 0.72 -10.47 16.24
C THR A 71 0.74 -10.25 14.72
N LEU A 72 -0.40 -9.82 14.17
CA LEU A 72 -0.56 -9.42 12.78
C LEU A 72 -0.82 -7.91 12.76
N HIS A 73 0.11 -7.16 12.16
CA HIS A 73 -0.04 -5.72 11.97
C HIS A 73 -0.80 -5.41 10.69
N GLN A 74 -1.58 -4.32 10.74
CA GLN A 74 -2.36 -3.82 9.62
C GLN A 74 -1.78 -2.51 9.11
N ILE A 75 -1.81 -2.30 7.79
CA ILE A 75 -1.43 -1.05 7.13
C ILE A 75 -2.67 -0.53 6.40
N GLY A 76 -3.18 0.63 6.81
CA GLY A 76 -4.30 1.28 6.15
C GLY A 76 -3.82 2.14 4.97
N LEU A 77 -4.44 2.01 3.80
CA LEU A 77 -4.14 2.82 2.61
C LEU A 77 -5.44 3.37 2.00
N PRO A 78 -5.57 4.70 1.79
CA PRO A 78 -6.59 5.23 0.90
C PRO A 78 -6.28 4.84 -0.56
N TYR A 79 -7.29 4.75 -1.42
CA TYR A 79 -7.09 4.40 -2.84
C TYR A 79 -7.33 5.60 -3.78
N HIS A 80 -7.31 6.82 -3.23
CA HIS A 80 -7.75 8.03 -3.92
C HIS A 80 -6.66 8.77 -4.70
N TRP A 81 -5.42 8.24 -4.76
CA TRP A 81 -4.27 8.93 -5.37
C TRP A 81 -3.82 8.33 -6.71
N GLY A 82 -3.09 9.17 -7.44
CA GLY A 82 -2.46 8.87 -8.73
C GLY A 82 -1.50 10.00 -9.12
N ALA A 83 -0.90 9.88 -10.31
CA ALA A 83 0.24 10.71 -10.69
C ALA A 83 -0.06 12.19 -11.00
N ASN A 84 -1.33 12.57 -11.20
CA ASN A 84 -1.73 13.89 -11.72
C ASN A 84 -2.75 14.61 -10.82
N GLY A 85 -2.71 15.94 -10.74
CA GLY A 85 -3.61 16.77 -9.94
C GLY A 85 -2.84 17.77 -9.06
N TYR A 86 -3.53 18.54 -8.22
CA TYR A 86 -2.87 19.43 -7.25
C TYR A 86 -2.15 18.63 -6.15
N THR A 87 -2.74 17.50 -5.77
CA THR A 87 -2.16 16.51 -4.85
C THR A 87 -1.86 15.22 -5.62
N THR A 88 -0.64 14.71 -5.45
CA THR A 88 -0.11 13.58 -6.23
C THR A 88 0.42 12.49 -5.32
N GLY A 89 0.46 11.27 -5.83
CA GLY A 89 0.91 10.09 -5.09
C GLY A 89 0.84 8.84 -5.95
N ASP A 90 1.30 7.72 -5.41
CA ASP A 90 1.06 6.43 -6.05
C ASP A 90 -0.39 5.98 -5.86
N SER A 91 -0.83 5.01 -6.67
CA SER A 91 -2.11 4.33 -6.46
C SER A 91 -1.91 3.10 -5.57
N ALA A 92 -2.73 2.93 -4.54
CA ALA A 92 -2.72 1.72 -3.70
C ALA A 92 -2.97 0.45 -4.52
N ASN A 93 -3.70 0.55 -5.64
CA ASN A 93 -3.98 -0.58 -6.52
C ASN A 93 -2.73 -1.14 -7.20
N GLU A 94 -1.61 -0.42 -7.24
CA GLU A 94 -0.32 -0.94 -7.72
C GLU A 94 0.20 -2.12 -6.88
N LEU A 95 -0.29 -2.24 -5.64
CA LEU A 95 0.06 -3.33 -4.72
C LEU A 95 -0.84 -4.56 -4.89
N ALA A 96 -2.04 -4.40 -5.44
CA ALA A 96 -3.05 -5.44 -5.51
C ALA A 96 -2.81 -6.40 -6.70
N SER A 97 -2.99 -7.70 -6.45
CA SER A 97 -3.04 -8.72 -7.49
C SER A 97 -4.45 -8.79 -8.10
N ILE A 98 -4.53 -9.11 -9.39
CA ILE A 98 -5.81 -9.41 -10.06
C ILE A 98 -6.11 -10.90 -9.84
N ALA A 99 -6.41 -11.27 -8.60
CA ALA A 99 -7.00 -12.55 -8.25
C ALA A 99 -8.48 -12.31 -7.97
N LEU A 100 -9.35 -12.89 -8.79
CA LEU A 100 -10.79 -12.67 -8.72
C LEU A 100 -11.45 -13.73 -7.84
N ASP A 101 -12.40 -13.32 -7.01
CA ASP A 101 -13.28 -14.27 -6.34
C ASP A 101 -14.01 -15.15 -7.38
N PRO A 102 -14.03 -16.49 -7.22
CA PRO A 102 -14.61 -17.38 -8.23
C PRO A 102 -16.13 -17.25 -8.39
N ASN A 103 -16.83 -16.70 -7.41
CA ASN A 103 -18.29 -16.56 -7.45
C ASN A 103 -18.71 -15.23 -8.09
N VAL A 104 -18.08 -14.12 -7.67
CA VAL A 104 -18.49 -12.77 -8.07
C VAL A 104 -17.54 -12.08 -9.04
N HIS A 105 -16.38 -12.68 -9.33
CA HIS A 105 -15.35 -12.15 -10.23
C HIS A 105 -14.82 -10.77 -9.83
N ILE A 106 -14.84 -10.46 -8.53
CA ILE A 106 -14.33 -9.20 -7.97
C ILE A 106 -12.94 -9.44 -7.37
N GLN A 107 -12.02 -8.52 -7.66
CA GLN A 107 -10.67 -8.54 -7.13
C GLN A 107 -10.62 -8.15 -5.64
N GLU A 108 -9.76 -8.82 -4.87
CA GLU A 108 -9.52 -8.50 -3.46
C GLU A 108 -8.62 -7.25 -3.33
N VAL A 109 -9.09 -6.24 -2.59
CA VAL A 109 -8.41 -4.94 -2.39
C VAL A 109 -8.53 -4.41 -0.95
N LYS A 110 -9.10 -5.21 -0.04
CA LYS A 110 -9.21 -4.96 1.40
C LYS A 110 -8.16 -5.72 2.19
N ALA A 111 -7.73 -6.89 1.71
CA ALA A 111 -6.73 -7.71 2.38
C ALA A 111 -5.63 -8.20 1.43
N LEU A 112 -4.41 -7.73 1.65
CA LEU A 112 -3.20 -8.19 0.95
C LEU A 112 -2.01 -8.23 1.91
N THR A 113 -1.06 -9.13 1.65
CA THR A 113 0.20 -9.18 2.40
C THR A 113 1.21 -8.20 1.81
N ALA A 114 1.81 -7.37 2.66
CA ALA A 114 2.83 -6.42 2.27
C ALA A 114 3.98 -6.36 3.28
N ASP A 115 5.15 -5.93 2.81
CA ASP A 115 6.21 -5.41 3.67
C ASP A 115 6.16 -3.89 3.70
N ILE A 116 6.66 -3.28 4.77
CA ILE A 116 6.77 -1.84 4.93
C ILE A 116 8.16 -1.48 5.44
N ARG A 117 8.79 -0.50 4.79
CA ARG A 117 10.14 -0.04 5.11
C ARG A 117 10.16 1.48 5.24
N PRO A 118 10.98 2.04 6.14
CA PRO A 118 11.18 3.48 6.21
C PRO A 118 11.83 4.01 4.93
N GLY A 119 11.49 5.24 4.58
CA GLY A 119 12.03 5.95 3.42
C GLY A 119 11.22 5.83 2.14
N ARG A 120 11.63 6.62 1.16
CA ARG A 120 11.02 6.70 -0.18
C ARG A 120 11.34 5.48 -1.02
N ARG A 121 10.44 5.16 -1.95
CA ARG A 121 10.64 4.00 -2.82
C ARG A 121 11.71 4.27 -3.88
N PRO A 122 12.42 3.24 -4.35
CA PRO A 122 13.28 3.38 -5.52
C PRO A 122 12.51 3.81 -6.78
N ARG A 123 13.22 4.50 -7.67
CA ARG A 123 12.70 4.96 -8.98
C ARG A 123 13.36 4.21 -10.14
N GLY A 124 12.76 4.28 -11.32
CA GLY A 124 13.29 3.67 -12.55
C GLY A 124 13.57 2.16 -12.41
N ALA A 125 14.69 1.69 -12.99
CA ALA A 125 15.06 0.29 -12.99
C ALA A 125 15.27 -0.31 -11.58
N ALA A 126 15.65 0.51 -10.60
CA ALA A 126 15.82 0.06 -9.22
C ALA A 126 14.49 -0.39 -8.59
N ARG A 127 13.37 0.23 -9.01
CA ARG A 127 12.02 -0.17 -8.57
C ARG A 127 11.70 -1.62 -8.99
N GLY A 128 11.94 -1.94 -10.26
CA GLY A 128 11.70 -3.28 -10.81
C GLY A 128 12.61 -4.33 -10.16
N ARG A 129 13.88 -4.00 -9.93
CA ARG A 129 14.83 -4.90 -9.24
C ARG A 129 14.38 -5.22 -7.81
N LEU A 130 13.84 -4.25 -7.08
CA LEU A 130 13.31 -4.47 -5.74
C LEU A 130 12.14 -5.45 -5.77
N VAL A 131 11.15 -5.23 -6.64
CA VAL A 131 9.97 -6.12 -6.74
C VAL A 131 10.40 -7.53 -7.14
N ALA A 132 11.30 -7.67 -8.12
CA ALA A 132 11.84 -8.96 -8.53
C ALA A 132 12.57 -9.70 -7.38
N ASP A 133 13.22 -8.96 -6.47
CA ASP A 133 13.84 -9.55 -5.28
C ASP A 133 12.82 -10.13 -4.30
N TYR A 134 11.72 -9.41 -4.04
CA TYR A 134 10.63 -9.93 -3.22
C TYR A 134 9.97 -11.15 -3.84
N GLN A 135 9.75 -11.14 -5.16
CA GLN A 135 9.22 -12.29 -5.89
C GLN A 135 10.14 -13.51 -5.74
N ARG A 136 11.45 -13.36 -5.94
CA ARG A 136 12.43 -14.44 -5.75
C ARG A 136 12.41 -14.98 -4.32
N ARG A 137 12.46 -14.10 -3.31
CA ARG A 137 12.43 -14.48 -1.88
C ARG A 137 11.15 -15.20 -1.49
N ALA A 138 10.03 -14.86 -2.14
CA ALA A 138 8.74 -15.51 -1.95
C ALA A 138 8.56 -16.80 -2.79
N GLY A 139 9.54 -17.15 -3.64
CA GLY A 139 9.43 -18.31 -4.54
C GLY A 139 8.37 -18.14 -5.63
N ILE A 140 8.01 -16.91 -5.99
CA ILE A 140 7.00 -16.64 -7.03
C ILE A 140 7.63 -16.83 -8.40
N THR A 141 6.98 -17.67 -9.21
CA THR A 141 7.35 -18.02 -10.58
C THR A 141 6.21 -17.70 -11.54
N ALA A 142 6.45 -17.86 -12.85
CA ALA A 142 5.40 -17.74 -13.86
C ALA A 142 4.27 -18.78 -13.70
N GLU A 143 4.50 -19.86 -12.96
CA GLU A 143 3.54 -20.94 -12.70
C GLU A 143 2.81 -20.79 -11.35
N THR A 144 3.17 -19.78 -10.57
CA THR A 144 2.52 -19.55 -9.27
C THR A 144 1.06 -19.17 -9.48
N GLY A 145 0.15 -19.96 -8.90
CA GLY A 145 -1.30 -19.72 -8.99
C GLY A 145 -1.94 -20.14 -10.32
N THR A 146 -1.23 -20.83 -11.21
CA THR A 146 -1.79 -21.31 -12.50
C THR A 146 -2.44 -22.70 -12.41
N ALA A 147 -2.24 -23.42 -11.29
CA ALA A 147 -2.86 -24.72 -11.09
C ALA A 147 -4.36 -24.57 -10.81
N LEU A 148 -5.19 -25.11 -11.69
CA LEU A 148 -6.61 -25.36 -11.43
C LEU A 148 -6.70 -26.47 -10.38
N ARG A 149 -7.15 -26.15 -9.18
CA ARG A 149 -7.60 -27.14 -8.19
C ARG A 149 -9.11 -27.13 -8.13
#